data_AF-A0A920NEW3-F1
#
_entry.id   AF-A0A920NEW3-F1
#
_cell.length_a   1.000
_cell.length_b   1.000
_cell.length_c   1.000
_cell.angle_alpha   90.00
_cell.angle_beta   90.00
_cell.angle_gamma   90.00
#
_symmetry.space_group_name_H-M   'P 1'
#
loop_
_entity.id
_entity.type
_entity.pdbx_description
1 polymer ?
#
loop_
_entity_poly.entity_id
_entity_poly.type
_entity_poly.pdbx_seq_one_letter_code
_entity_poly.pdbx_strand_id
1 'polypeptide(L)'
;MKKQLLDQIIKKKKNKNEFAIITNIANGESCFFEKNKPLDKNFEKYLDQINNFFNKKKNGIIENTDIFVETYVRPIKVIIVGQYILRNILLIMQKV
;
A
#
# COMPACT_ATOMS: atom_id res chain seq x y z
N MET A 1 -9.48 12.08 -12.27
CA MET A 1 -8.12 11.77 -11.77
C MET A 1 -7.07 12.38 -12.70
N LYS A 2 -6.08 13.11 -12.17
CA LYS A 2 -5.02 13.75 -12.97
C LYS A 2 -4.14 12.68 -13.63
N LYS A 3 -4.02 12.67 -14.97
CA LYS A 3 -3.17 11.72 -15.73
C LYS A 3 -1.74 11.61 -15.17
N GLN A 4 -1.20 12.74 -14.71
CA GLN A 4 0.13 12.84 -14.11
C GLN A 4 0.31 11.93 -12.88
N LEU A 5 -0.74 11.74 -12.08
CA LEU A 5 -0.69 10.93 -10.87
C LEU A 5 -0.63 9.44 -11.23
N LEU A 6 -1.40 9.04 -12.26
CA LEU A 6 -1.39 7.67 -12.79
C LEU A 6 -0.01 7.31 -13.37
N ASP A 7 0.60 8.21 -14.13
CA ASP A 7 1.95 8.00 -14.67
C ASP A 7 3.01 7.84 -13.56
N GLN A 8 2.87 8.59 -12.46
CA GLN A 8 3.74 8.44 -11.29
C GLN A 8 3.54 7.10 -10.58
N ILE A 9 2.29 6.61 -10.46
CA ILE A 9 1.99 5.28 -9.92
C ILE A 9 2.66 4.21 -10.78
N ILE A 10 2.51 4.29 -12.11
CA ILE A 10 3.08 3.33 -13.05
C ILE A 10 4.61 3.31 -12.95
N LYS A 11 5.26 4.48 -12.91
CA LYS A 11 6.71 4.58 -12.74
C LYS A 11 7.18 3.97 -11.41
N LYS A 12 6.52 4.28 -10.30
CA LYS A 12 6.85 3.72 -8.97
C LYS A 12 6.64 2.20 -8.92
N LYS A 13 5.58 1.70 -9.57
CA LYS A 13 5.30 0.27 -9.72
C LYS A 13 6.36 -0.44 -10.56
N LYS A 14 6.83 0.18 -11.65
CA LYS A 14 7.94 -0.35 -12.48
C LYS A 14 9.25 -0.41 -11.71
N ASN A 15 9.54 0.60 -10.88
CA ASN A 15 10.72 0.63 -10.01
C ASN A 15 10.62 -0.34 -8.83
N LYS A 16 9.47 -1.02 -8.66
CA LYS A 16 9.17 -1.92 -7.53
C LYS A 16 9.37 -1.23 -6.18
N ASN A 17 9.14 0.07 -6.06
CA ASN A 17 9.28 0.73 -4.75
C ASN A 17 8.11 0.38 -3.85
N GLU A 18 8.36 0.30 -2.55
CA GLU A 18 7.28 0.24 -1.56
C GLU A 18 6.82 1.67 -1.29
N PHE A 19 5.53 1.94 -1.52
CA PHE A 19 4.91 3.24 -1.30
C PHE A 19 3.46 3.06 -0.88
N ALA A 20 2.87 4.05 -0.25
CA ALA A 20 1.43 4.11 -0.04
C ALA A 20 0.81 5.30 -0.77
N ILE A 21 -0.45 5.16 -1.13
CA ILE A 21 -1.29 6.23 -1.61
C ILE A 21 -2.27 6.53 -0.50
N ILE A 22 -2.23 7.77 0.00
CA ILE A 22 -3.19 8.28 0.96
C ILE A 22 -4.22 9.05 0.15
N THR A 23 -5.49 8.68 0.23
CA THR A 23 -6.57 9.38 -0.45
C THR A 23 -7.56 9.88 0.59
N ASN A 24 -7.82 11.17 0.59
CA ASN A 24 -8.93 11.73 1.34
C ASN A 24 -10.22 11.51 0.52
N ILE A 25 -11.12 10.70 1.03
CA ILE A 25 -12.40 10.34 0.39
C ILE A 25 -13.33 11.57 0.31
N ALA A 26 -13.30 12.45 1.33
CA ALA A 26 -14.15 13.65 1.34
C ALA A 26 -13.76 14.66 0.25
N ASN A 27 -12.45 14.78 -0.04
CA ASN A 27 -11.91 15.78 -0.96
C ASN A 27 -11.60 15.18 -2.35
N GLY A 28 -11.43 13.86 -2.43
CA GLY A 28 -10.84 13.18 -3.58
C GLY A 28 -9.35 13.46 -3.80
N GLU A 29 -8.67 14.09 -2.83
CA GLU A 29 -7.24 14.41 -2.91
C GLU A 29 -6.38 13.21 -2.52
N SER A 30 -5.39 12.89 -3.35
CA SER A 30 -4.49 11.76 -3.14
C SER A 30 -3.03 12.21 -3.07
N CYS A 31 -2.32 11.76 -2.04
CA CYS A 31 -0.89 12.01 -1.83
C CYS A 31 -0.11 10.70 -1.76
N PHE A 32 1.16 10.75 -2.15
CA PHE A 32 2.08 9.63 -2.01
C PHE A 32 2.78 9.67 -0.66
N PHE A 33 2.86 8.52 -0.02
CA PHE A 33 3.62 8.31 1.20
C PHE A 33 4.76 7.31 0.98
N GLU A 34 5.94 7.68 1.44
CA GLU A 34 7.14 6.83 1.45
C GLU A 34 7.81 7.01 2.80
N LYS A 35 8.32 5.92 3.41
CA LYS A 35 8.90 5.92 4.76
C LYS A 35 10.05 6.93 4.98
N ASN A 36 10.69 7.37 3.90
CA ASN A 36 11.85 8.27 3.94
C ASN A 36 11.55 9.69 3.42
N LYS A 37 10.28 10.04 3.19
CA LYS A 37 9.90 11.37 2.68
C LYS A 37 8.97 12.10 3.65
N PRO A 38 9.09 13.43 3.72
CA PRO A 38 8.14 14.23 4.48
C PRO A 38 6.74 14.07 3.88
N LEU A 39 5.76 13.91 4.77
CA LEU A 39 4.36 13.86 4.43
C LEU A 39 3.80 15.30 4.39
N ASP A 40 2.75 15.52 3.63
CA ASP A 40 2.10 16.83 3.55
C ASP A 40 1.50 17.21 4.91
N LYS A 41 1.49 18.51 5.25
CA LYS A 41 1.05 19.02 6.57
C LYS A 41 -0.38 18.60 6.92
N ASN A 42 -1.22 18.43 5.90
CA ASN A 42 -2.61 17.99 6.05
C ASN A 42 -2.74 16.56 6.63
N PHE A 43 -1.71 15.73 6.46
CA PHE A 43 -1.71 14.33 6.89
C PHE A 43 -0.73 14.03 8.03
N GLU A 44 0.08 15.01 8.47
CA GLU A 44 1.00 14.85 9.61
C GLU A 44 0.27 14.43 10.90
N LYS A 45 -0.96 14.92 11.12
CA LYS A 45 -1.79 14.53 12.27
C LYS A 45 -2.07 13.02 12.32
N TYR A 46 -2.05 12.36 11.17
CA TYR A 46 -2.35 10.93 11.03
C TYR A 46 -1.11 10.08 10.72
N LEU A 47 0.09 10.67 10.83
CA LEU A 47 1.36 10.04 10.46
C LEU A 47 1.57 8.70 11.18
N ASP A 48 1.30 8.63 12.48
CA ASP A 48 1.46 7.40 13.26
C ASP A 48 0.55 6.27 12.77
N GLN A 49 -0.70 6.62 12.43
CA GLN A 49 -1.67 5.66 11.94
C GLN A 49 -1.29 5.18 10.53
N ILE A 50 -0.92 6.10 9.65
CA ILE A 50 -0.44 5.81 8.29
C ILE A 50 0.80 4.90 8.37
N ASN A 51 1.74 5.21 9.26
CA ASN A 51 2.93 4.37 9.49
C ASN A 51 2.55 2.96 9.97
N ASN A 52 1.55 2.83 10.85
CA ASN A 52 1.06 1.54 11.30
C ASN A 52 0.46 0.71 10.14
N PHE A 53 -0.37 1.33 9.30
CA PHE A 53 -0.92 0.69 8.09
C PHE A 53 0.18 0.28 7.11
N PHE A 54 1.15 1.19 6.87
CA PHE A 54 2.27 0.94 5.98
C PHE A 54 3.15 -0.21 6.46
N ASN A 55 3.51 -0.24 7.75
CA ASN A 55 4.30 -1.32 8.35
C ASN A 55 3.55 -2.66 8.35
N LYS A 56 2.23 -2.63 8.58
CA LYS A 56 1.36 -3.82 8.49
C LYS A 56 1.13 -4.30 7.06
N LYS A 57 1.51 -3.52 6.05
CA LYS A 57 1.29 -3.83 4.62
C LYS A 57 -0.18 -4.13 4.32
N LYS A 58 -1.09 -3.42 5.00
CA LYS A 58 -2.54 -3.58 4.89
C LYS A 58 -3.16 -2.31 4.35
N ASN A 59 -4.19 -2.48 3.55
CA ASN A 59 -5.02 -1.40 3.05
C ASN A 59 -6.17 -1.17 4.05
N GLY A 60 -6.62 0.08 4.19
CA GLY A 60 -7.73 0.39 5.09
C GLY A 60 -8.06 1.86 5.16
N ILE A 61 -9.17 2.15 5.84
CA ILE A 61 -9.58 3.51 6.21
C ILE A 61 -9.12 3.75 7.65
N ILE A 62 -8.60 4.93 7.92
CA ILE A 62 -8.25 5.35 9.28
C ILE A 62 -9.55 5.64 10.05
N GLU A 63 -9.73 4.99 11.20
CA GLU A 63 -10.93 5.13 12.03
C GLU A 63 -11.21 6.59 12.38
N ASN A 64 -12.49 7.00 12.31
CA ASN A 64 -12.97 8.36 12.54
C ASN A 64 -12.47 9.41 11.53
N THR A 65 -11.97 8.98 10.36
CA THR A 65 -11.57 9.89 9.29
C THR A 65 -11.97 9.33 7.92
N ASP A 66 -12.09 10.23 6.95
CA ASP A 66 -12.31 9.88 5.55
C ASP A 66 -10.99 9.57 4.81
N ILE A 67 -9.93 9.18 5.52
CA ILE A 67 -8.60 8.96 4.93
C ILE A 67 -8.42 7.47 4.63
N PHE A 68 -8.32 7.15 3.35
CA PHE A 68 -7.98 5.82 2.84
C PHE A 68 -6.48 5.69 2.62
N VAL A 69 -5.89 4.60 3.12
CA VAL A 69 -4.48 4.26 2.93
C VAL A 69 -4.40 2.99 2.08
N GLU A 70 -3.84 3.12 0.89
CA GLU A 70 -3.56 2.00 -0.02
C GLU A 70 -2.06 1.74 -0.06
N THR A 71 -1.63 0.59 0.46
CA THR A 71 -0.22 0.20 0.53
C THR A 71 0.18 -0.65 -0.68
N TYR A 72 1.19 -0.18 -1.42
CA TYR A 72 1.79 -0.92 -2.53
C TYR A 72 3.11 -1.52 -2.05
N VAL A 73 3.08 -2.83 -1.81
CA VAL A 73 4.23 -3.58 -1.34
C VAL A 73 4.78 -4.45 -2.45
N ARG A 74 6.09 -4.69 -2.43
CA ARG A 74 6.69 -5.63 -3.39
C ARG A 74 6.08 -7.01 -3.13
N PRO A 75 5.67 -7.75 -4.18
CA PRO A 75 5.30 -9.14 -4.00
C PRO A 75 6.48 -9.90 -3.38
N ILE A 76 6.22 -10.64 -2.30
CA ILE A 76 7.23 -11.43 -1.60
C ILE A 76 7.64 -12.57 -2.53
N LYS A 77 8.90 -12.56 -2.97
CA LYS A 77 9.46 -13.66 -3.78
C LYS A 77 9.82 -14.82 -2.85
N VAL A 78 8.90 -15.76 -2.67
CA VAL A 78 9.17 -17.01 -1.95
C VAL A 78 9.83 -17.99 -2.91
N ILE A 79 11.07 -18.39 -2.61
CA ILE A 79 11.78 -19.46 -3.34
C ILE A 79 11.70 -20.71 -2.46
N ILE A 80 10.85 -21.66 -2.84
CA ILE A 80 10.73 -22.94 -2.17
C ILE A 80 11.79 -23.87 -2.76
N VAL A 81 12.88 -24.11 -2.05
CA VAL A 81 13.90 -25.09 -2.44
C VAL A 81 13.48 -26.45 -1.87
N GLY A 82 12.81 -27.23 -2.71
CA GLY A 82 12.38 -28.58 -2.39
C GLY A 82 11.37 -29.08 -3.41
N GLN A 83 11.75 -30.06 -4.22
CA GLN A 83 10.77 -30.85 -4.97
C GLN A 83 10.03 -31.74 -3.98
N TYR A 84 8.94 -31.26 -3.38
CA TYR A 84 7.78 -32.09 -3.06
C TYR A 84 6.56 -31.17 -2.78
N ILE A 85 5.80 -30.94 -3.86
CA ILE A 85 4.38 -30.62 -3.93
C ILE A 85 3.94 -29.17 -3.57
N LEU A 86 3.86 -28.34 -4.62
CA LEU A 86 3.23 -27.01 -4.66
C LEU A 86 1.69 -27.00 -4.60
N ARG A 87 1.01 -28.14 -4.32
CA ARG A 87 -0.44 -28.24 -4.55
C ARG A 87 -1.32 -27.87 -3.36
N ASN A 88 -0.81 -27.93 -2.12
CA ASN A 88 -1.66 -27.75 -0.93
C ASN A 88 -1.75 -26.33 -0.38
N ILE A 89 -0.76 -25.45 -0.65
CA ILE A 89 -0.79 -24.08 -0.09
C ILE A 89 -1.78 -23.17 -0.84
N LEU A 90 -1.94 -23.34 -2.16
CA LEU A 90 -2.87 -22.51 -2.94
C LEU A 90 -4.35 -22.80 -2.64
N LEU A 91 -4.69 -24.04 -2.28
CA LEU A 91 -6.07 -24.47 -2.02
C LEU A 91 -6.61 -24.01 -0.66
N ILE A 92 -5.76 -23.80 0.33
CA ILE A 92 -6.20 -23.39 1.68
C ILE A 92 -6.62 -21.91 1.70
N MET A 93 -6.07 -21.08 0.81
CA MET A 93 -6.39 -19.64 0.75
C MET A 93 -7.71 -19.33 0.00
N GLN A 94 -8.34 -20.31 -0.67
CA GLN A 94 -9.61 -20.13 -1.40
C GLN A 94 -10.84 -20.62 -0.62
N LYS A 95 -10.67 -21.07 0.63
CA LYS A 95 -11.74 -21.70 1.43
C LYS A 95 -12.09 -20.99 2.74
N VAL A 96 -11.72 -19.71 2.90
CA VAL A 96 -12.14 -18.87 4.03
C VAL A 96 -12.95 -17.69 3.52
#